data_AF-A0A7C2UIU6-F1
#
_entry.id   AF-A0A7C2UIU6-F1
#
_cell.length_a   1.000
_cell.length_b   1.000
_cell.length_c   1.000
_cell.angle_alpha   90.00
_cell.angle_beta   90.00
_cell.angle_gamma   90.00
#
_symmetry.space_group_name_H-M   'P 1'
#
loop_
_entity.id
_entity.type
_entity.pdbx_description
1 polymer ?
#
loop_
_entity_poly.entity_id
_entity_poly.type
_entity_poly.pdbx_seq_one_letter_code
_entity_poly.pdbx_strand_id
1 'polypeptide(L)'
;MSLVYLASWHDPFGDLATYVGAIFSAWRLPADALLVVFLRDGDRRWQVAAQAGEGAASLLPYPEWEELLAGAKVTANRAQPAVAAANLAAGLLELLSSERAPAPEGRRSWGWAYALLGVAGAIGLLVAGRIFLCPRCLRPLRRRSSLRGILWVCPRCRYTRAGLR
;
A
#
# COMPACT_ATOMS: atom_id res chain seq x y z
N MET A 1 20.94 -13.61 2.10
CA MET A 1 20.00 -14.03 1.05
C MET A 1 20.14 -13.08 -0.11
N SER A 2 20.57 -13.59 -1.26
CA SER A 2 20.69 -12.84 -2.51
C SER A 2 19.53 -13.23 -3.44
N LEU A 3 18.87 -12.25 -4.05
CA LEU A 3 17.81 -12.49 -5.04
C LEU A 3 18.38 -12.25 -6.43
N VAL A 4 18.33 -13.27 -7.28
CA VAL A 4 18.75 -13.21 -8.68
C VAL A 4 17.52 -13.47 -9.55
N TYR A 5 17.31 -12.65 -10.57
CA TYR A 5 16.24 -12.90 -11.55
C TYR A 5 16.80 -13.03 -12.96
N LEU A 6 16.15 -13.89 -13.75
CA LEU A 6 16.46 -14.09 -15.17
C LEU A 6 15.16 -14.00 -15.97
N ALA A 7 15.16 -13.23 -17.05
CA ALA A 7 14.08 -13.23 -18.03
C ALA A 7 14.60 -13.82 -19.35
N SER A 8 14.01 -14.93 -19.79
CA SER A 8 14.41 -15.64 -21.01
C SER A 8 13.21 -15.86 -21.94
N TRP A 9 13.46 -15.90 -23.24
CA TRP A 9 12.48 -16.27 -24.28
C TRP A 9 12.67 -17.69 -24.79
N HIS A 10 13.69 -18.38 -24.32
CA HIS A 10 14.04 -19.72 -24.78
C HIS A 10 14.27 -20.63 -23.58
N ASP A 11 13.60 -21.78 -23.60
CA ASP A 11 13.85 -22.91 -22.72
C ASP A 11 14.35 -24.08 -23.56
N PRO A 12 15.64 -24.46 -23.42
CA PRO A 12 16.21 -25.57 -24.17
C PRO A 12 15.74 -26.94 -23.65
N PHE A 13 15.09 -27.03 -22.50
CA PHE A 13 14.66 -28.28 -21.87
C PHE A 13 13.17 -28.58 -22.06
N GLY A 14 12.36 -27.56 -22.38
CA GLY A 14 10.90 -27.69 -22.49
C GLY A 14 10.19 -27.96 -21.16
N ASP A 15 10.93 -27.85 -20.05
CA ASP A 15 10.42 -27.92 -18.69
C ASP A 15 11.08 -26.82 -17.84
N LEU A 16 10.23 -25.92 -17.36
CA LEU A 16 10.66 -24.75 -16.61
C LEU A 16 11.33 -25.14 -15.28
N ALA A 17 10.87 -26.20 -14.61
CA ALA A 17 11.46 -26.65 -13.34
C ALA A 17 12.90 -27.13 -13.55
N THR A 18 13.11 -27.99 -14.56
CA THR A 18 14.44 -28.45 -14.98
C THR A 18 15.33 -27.27 -15.40
N TYR A 19 14.79 -26.31 -16.15
CA TYR A 19 15.53 -25.14 -16.60
C TYR A 19 16.06 -24.29 -15.44
N VAL A 20 15.21 -23.99 -14.44
CA VAL A 20 15.64 -23.18 -13.29
C VAL A 20 16.74 -23.89 -12.49
N GLY A 21 16.59 -25.21 -12.25
CA GLY A 21 17.61 -26.00 -11.55
C GLY A 21 18.94 -26.07 -12.32
N ALA A 22 18.89 -26.19 -13.65
CA ALA A 22 20.06 -26.17 -14.50
C ALA A 22 20.79 -24.82 -14.45
N ILE A 23 20.05 -23.69 -14.50
CA ILE A 23 20.65 -22.36 -14.40
C ILE A 23 21.25 -22.11 -13.02
N PHE A 24 20.54 -22.49 -11.95
CA PHE A 24 21.05 -22.36 -10.58
C PHE A 24 22.40 -23.06 -10.42
N SER A 25 22.50 -24.28 -10.96
CA SER A 25 23.72 -25.09 -10.92
C SER A 25 24.82 -24.53 -11.84
N ALA A 26 24.47 -24.14 -13.07
CA ALA A 26 25.43 -23.62 -14.05
C ALA A 26 26.06 -22.30 -13.61
N TRP A 27 25.28 -21.42 -12.98
CA TRP A 27 25.76 -20.14 -12.46
C TRP A 27 26.46 -20.26 -11.10
N ARG A 28 26.50 -21.47 -10.52
CA ARG A 28 27.10 -21.76 -9.21
C ARG A 28 26.58 -20.81 -8.13
N LEU A 29 25.26 -20.59 -8.12
CA LEU A 29 24.65 -19.71 -7.15
C LEU A 29 24.86 -20.25 -5.72
N PRO A 30 25.14 -19.38 -4.74
CA PRO A 30 25.41 -19.80 -3.37
C PRO A 30 24.15 -20.37 -2.71
N ALA A 31 24.33 -21.11 -1.61
CA ALA A 31 23.22 -21.73 -0.89
C ALA A 31 22.21 -20.71 -0.31
N ASP A 32 22.61 -19.44 -0.14
CA ASP A 32 21.73 -18.37 0.29
C ASP A 32 21.11 -17.58 -0.89
N ALA A 33 21.26 -18.04 -2.13
CA ALA A 33 20.64 -17.43 -3.28
C ALA A 33 19.22 -17.95 -3.54
N LEU A 34 18.38 -17.05 -4.02
CA LEU A 34 17.07 -17.33 -4.57
C LEU A 34 17.06 -16.89 -6.05
N LEU A 35 16.89 -17.86 -6.94
CA LEU A 35 16.78 -17.62 -8.38
C LEU A 35 15.30 -17.59 -8.77
N VAL A 36 14.87 -16.54 -9.45
CA VAL A 36 13.52 -16.44 -10.05
C VAL A 36 13.66 -16.32 -11.56
N VAL A 37 13.08 -17.25 -12.30
CA VAL A 37 13.13 -17.28 -13.77
C VAL A 37 11.76 -16.95 -14.34
N PHE A 38 11.74 -15.93 -15.20
CA PHE A 38 10.62 -15.56 -16.04
C PHE A 38 10.88 -16.12 -17.44
N LEU A 39 10.12 -17.13 -17.83
CA LEU A 39 10.23 -17.73 -19.15
C LEU A 39 9.03 -17.34 -20.01
N ARG A 40 9.27 -16.88 -21.23
CA ARG A 40 8.19 -16.63 -22.18
C ARG A 40 7.85 -17.92 -22.93
N ASP A 41 6.62 -18.37 -22.76
CA ASP A 41 6.04 -19.53 -23.44
C ASP A 41 5.67 -19.21 -24.91
N GLY A 42 5.40 -20.24 -25.71
CA GLY A 42 4.95 -20.12 -27.10
C GLY A 42 3.66 -19.31 -27.27
N ASP A 43 2.79 -19.34 -26.26
CA ASP A 43 1.58 -18.52 -26.13
C ASP A 43 1.87 -17.02 -25.87
N ARG A 44 3.15 -16.61 -25.90
CA ARG A 44 3.63 -15.27 -25.53
C ARG A 44 3.37 -14.89 -24.07
N ARG A 45 2.95 -15.84 -23.23
CA ARG A 45 2.72 -15.65 -21.80
C ARG A 45 3.98 -15.93 -20.99
N TRP A 46 4.17 -15.16 -19.93
CA TRP A 46 5.24 -15.38 -18.98
C TRP A 46 4.86 -16.46 -17.97
N GLN A 47 5.68 -17.49 -17.88
CA GLN A 47 5.71 -18.48 -16.82
C GLN A 47 6.79 -18.07 -15.81
N VAL A 48 6.57 -18.42 -14.55
CA VAL A 48 7.48 -18.05 -13.46
C VAL A 48 7.75 -19.29 -12.63
N ALA A 49 9.02 -19.54 -12.35
CA ALA A 49 9.46 -20.54 -11.41
C ALA A 49 10.61 -19.99 -10.60
N ALA A 50 10.81 -20.54 -9.41
CA ALA A 50 11.90 -20.15 -8.55
C ALA A 50 12.62 -21.38 -8.00
N GLN A 51 13.92 -21.23 -7.81
CA GLN A 51 14.78 -22.20 -7.15
C GLN A 51 15.51 -21.49 -6.03
N ALA A 52 15.28 -21.96 -4.81
CA ALA A 52 16.04 -21.54 -3.65
C ALA A 52 17.22 -22.50 -3.43
N GLY A 53 18.38 -21.97 -3.03
CA GLY A 53 19.42 -22.78 -2.40
C GLY A 53 18.98 -23.23 -1.00
N GLU A 54 19.65 -24.25 -0.44
CA GLU A 54 19.28 -24.84 0.86
C GLU A 54 19.16 -23.81 1.99
N GLY A 55 20.07 -22.83 2.03
CA GLY A 55 20.09 -21.77 3.04
C GLY A 55 19.01 -20.70 2.81
N ALA A 56 18.59 -20.46 1.57
CA ALA A 56 17.49 -19.57 1.26
C ALA A 56 16.13 -20.27 1.45
N ALA A 57 16.03 -21.57 1.13
CA ALA A 57 14.80 -22.36 1.21
C ALA A 57 14.26 -22.42 2.66
N SER A 58 15.14 -22.51 3.65
CA SER A 58 14.77 -22.51 5.07
C SER A 58 14.27 -21.16 5.59
N LEU A 59 14.51 -20.07 4.85
CA LEU A 59 14.07 -18.72 5.17
C LEU A 59 12.76 -18.34 4.46
N LEU A 60 12.28 -19.14 3.51
CA LEU A 60 11.09 -18.82 2.74
C LEU A 60 9.83 -19.16 3.56
N PRO A 61 8.96 -18.16 3.82
CA PRO A 61 7.70 -18.39 4.51
C PRO A 61 6.70 -19.05 3.55
N TYR A 62 6.34 -20.30 3.85
CA TYR A 62 5.29 -21.05 3.17
C TYR A 62 4.02 -21.03 4.02
N PRO A 63 2.83 -20.79 3.43
CA PRO A 63 2.52 -20.80 1.98
C PRO A 63 2.61 -19.45 1.25
N GLU A 64 2.87 -18.34 1.95
CA GLU A 64 2.79 -16.97 1.41
C GLU A 64 3.74 -16.72 0.22
N TRP A 65 4.89 -17.39 0.22
CA TRP A 65 5.84 -17.36 -0.90
C TRP A 65 5.23 -17.85 -2.22
N GLU A 66 4.40 -18.90 -2.19
CA GLU A 66 3.76 -19.42 -3.41
C GLU A 66 2.74 -18.43 -3.96
N GLU A 67 2.02 -17.72 -3.09
CA GLU A 67 1.09 -16.66 -3.48
C GLU A 67 1.83 -15.47 -4.12
N LEU A 68 2.99 -15.08 -3.57
CA LEU A 68 3.83 -14.05 -4.16
C LEU A 68 4.35 -14.45 -5.55
N LEU A 69 4.77 -15.70 -5.74
CA LEU A 69 5.19 -16.20 -7.06
C LEU A 69 4.03 -16.20 -8.06
N ALA A 70 2.84 -16.62 -7.64
CA ALA A 70 1.63 -16.57 -8.47
C ALA A 70 1.28 -15.11 -8.86
N GLY A 71 1.38 -14.17 -7.91
CA GLY A 71 1.21 -12.74 -8.16
C GLY A 71 2.26 -12.16 -9.12
N ALA A 72 3.52 -12.60 -9.02
CA ALA A 72 4.58 -12.20 -9.93
C ALA A 72 4.30 -12.68 -11.37
N LYS A 73 3.76 -13.89 -11.55
CA LYS A 73 3.31 -14.38 -12.86
C LYS A 73 2.23 -13.48 -13.47
N VAL A 74 1.22 -13.09 -12.68
CA VAL A 74 0.15 -12.18 -13.14
C VAL A 74 0.74 -10.83 -13.53
N THR A 75 1.63 -10.28 -12.70
CA THR A 75 2.27 -8.98 -12.93
C THR A 75 3.16 -9.00 -14.18
N ALA A 76 3.93 -10.06 -14.38
CA ALA A 76 4.80 -10.22 -15.54
C ALA A 76 4.01 -10.21 -16.86
N ASN A 77 2.83 -10.82 -16.87
CA ASN A 77 1.93 -10.84 -18.02
C ASN A 77 1.18 -9.52 -18.26
N ARG A 78 0.96 -8.71 -17.21
CA ARG A 78 0.24 -7.42 -17.33
C ARG A 78 1.16 -6.24 -17.66
N ALA A 79 2.36 -6.21 -17.10
CA ALA A 79 3.30 -5.10 -17.23
C ALA A 79 4.60 -5.56 -17.89
N GLN A 80 5.52 -6.12 -17.10
CA GLN A 80 6.81 -6.62 -17.57
C GLN A 80 7.53 -7.44 -16.48
N PRO A 81 8.45 -8.36 -16.84
CA PRO A 81 9.20 -9.17 -15.88
C PRO A 81 10.00 -8.37 -14.85
N ALA A 82 10.59 -7.23 -15.25
CA ALA A 82 11.36 -6.39 -14.34
C ALA A 82 10.51 -5.82 -13.19
N VAL A 83 9.26 -5.43 -13.48
CA VAL A 83 8.31 -4.92 -12.46
C VAL A 83 7.84 -6.06 -11.57
N ALA A 84 7.59 -7.24 -12.15
CA ALA A 84 7.24 -8.43 -11.39
C ALA A 84 8.37 -8.84 -10.41
N ALA A 85 9.62 -8.81 -10.87
CA ALA A 85 10.78 -9.10 -10.03
C ALA A 85 10.94 -8.07 -8.89
N ALA A 86 10.76 -6.77 -9.18
CA ALA A 86 10.82 -5.72 -8.16
C ALA A 86 9.72 -5.86 -7.11
N ASN A 87 8.48 -6.13 -7.53
CA ASN A 87 7.35 -6.34 -6.63
C ASN A 87 7.52 -7.60 -5.79
N LEU A 88 8.03 -8.68 -6.38
CA LEU A 88 8.34 -9.91 -5.66
C LEU A 88 9.44 -9.68 -4.62
N ALA A 89 10.50 -8.94 -4.96
CA ALA A 89 11.56 -8.59 -4.03
C ALA A 89 11.03 -7.77 -2.84
N ALA A 90 10.16 -6.80 -3.11
CA ALA A 90 9.51 -5.99 -2.07
C ALA A 90 8.60 -6.82 -1.17
N GLY A 91 7.74 -7.67 -1.75
CA GLY A 91 6.85 -8.56 -1.00
C GLY A 91 7.62 -9.58 -0.15
N LEU A 92 8.71 -10.14 -0.70
CA LEU A 92 9.57 -11.07 0.03
C LEU A 92 10.26 -10.38 1.21
N LEU A 93 10.75 -9.15 1.03
CA LEU A 93 11.33 -8.36 2.12
C LEU A 93 10.30 -8.08 3.21
N GLU A 94 9.06 -7.76 2.83
CA GLU A 94 7.97 -7.53 3.77
C GLU A 94 7.66 -8.78 4.60
N LEU A 95 7.50 -9.94 3.96
CA LEU A 95 7.27 -11.22 4.66
C LEU A 95 8.41 -11.55 5.64
N LEU A 96 9.65 -11.47 5.17
CA LEU A 96 10.83 -11.72 6.01
C LEU A 96 10.96 -10.73 7.16
N SER A 97 10.52 -9.48 6.97
CA SER A 97 10.52 -8.46 8.03
C SER A 97 9.39 -8.67 9.04
N SER A 98 8.26 -9.23 8.60
CA SER A 98 7.09 -9.47 9.43
C SER A 98 7.27 -10.68 10.36
N GLU A 99 7.98 -11.74 9.92
CA GLU A 99 8.37 -12.85 10.79
C GLU A 99 9.49 -12.49 11.79
N ARG A 100 10.41 -11.61 11.39
CA ARG A 100 11.49 -11.13 12.27
C ARG A 100 11.06 -10.10 13.30
N ALA A 101 9.86 -9.57 13.19
CA ALA A 101 9.33 -8.73 14.25
C ALA A 101 9.12 -9.62 15.49
N PRO A 102 9.85 -9.41 16.61
CA PRO A 102 9.35 -9.93 17.88
C PRO A 102 7.92 -9.40 17.99
N ALA A 103 6.98 -10.30 18.30
CA ALA A 103 5.55 -9.99 18.39
C ALA A 103 5.39 -8.56 18.91
N PRO A 104 4.92 -7.61 18.08
CA PRO A 104 4.89 -6.23 18.51
C PRO A 104 3.93 -6.16 19.69
N GLU A 105 4.51 -6.03 20.88
CA GLU A 105 3.85 -5.55 22.08
C GLU A 105 2.94 -4.42 21.63
N GLY A 106 1.64 -4.63 21.85
CA GLY A 106 0.54 -4.02 21.12
C GLY A 106 0.88 -2.63 20.60
N ARG A 107 1.09 -2.55 19.28
CA ARG A 107 1.02 -1.30 18.52
C ARG A 107 -0.42 -0.82 18.67
N ARG A 108 -0.70 -0.16 19.80
CA ARG A 108 -1.99 0.39 20.19
C ARG A 108 -2.33 1.39 19.10
N SER A 109 -3.09 0.91 18.12
CA SER A 109 -3.32 1.58 16.87
C SER A 109 -3.89 2.96 17.15
N TRP A 110 -3.10 3.99 16.91
CA TRP A 110 -3.48 5.40 17.10
C TRP A 110 -4.56 5.84 16.09
N GLY A 111 -5.20 4.90 15.39
CA GLY A 111 -6.37 5.13 14.55
C GLY A 111 -7.53 5.77 15.32
N TRP A 112 -7.67 5.48 16.63
CA TRP A 112 -8.63 6.18 17.48
C TRP A 112 -8.27 7.65 17.68
N ALA A 113 -6.97 8.00 17.72
CA ALA A 113 -6.53 9.38 17.85
C ALA A 113 -6.85 10.17 16.57
N TYR A 114 -6.65 9.57 15.38
CA TYR A 114 -7.06 10.18 14.11
C TYR A 114 -8.58 10.28 13.96
N ALA A 115 -9.32 9.27 14.43
CA ALA A 115 -10.79 9.32 14.46
C ALA A 115 -11.30 10.45 15.39
N LEU A 116 -10.73 10.60 16.59
CA LEU A 116 -11.06 11.70 17.50
C LEU A 116 -10.66 13.07 16.93
N LEU A 117 -9.52 13.17 16.26
CA LEU A 117 -9.09 14.40 15.61
C LEU A 117 -10.06 14.80 14.47
N GLY A 118 -10.50 13.82 13.68
CA GLY A 118 -11.49 14.01 12.62
C GLY A 118 -12.85 14.45 13.17
N VAL A 119 -13.33 13.81 14.24
CA VAL A 119 -14.60 14.17 14.90
C VAL A 119 -14.51 15.57 15.52
N ALA A 120 -13.41 15.90 16.20
CA ALA A 120 -13.20 17.22 16.78
C ALA A 120 -13.16 18.32 15.70
N GLY A 121 -12.49 18.06 14.57
CA GLY A 121 -12.46 18.96 13.42
C GLY A 121 -13.85 19.18 12.80
N ALA A 122 -14.63 18.11 12.61
CA ALA A 122 -15.99 18.18 12.07
C ALA A 122 -16.95 18.94 13.00
N ILE A 123 -16.86 18.72 14.31
CA ILE A 123 -17.63 19.46 15.31
C ILE A 123 -17.24 20.94 15.29
N GLY A 124 -15.93 21.25 15.23
CA GLY A 124 -15.43 22.62 15.13
C GLY A 124 -15.98 23.35 13.90
N LEU A 125 -15.97 22.69 12.73
CA LEU A 125 -16.53 23.23 11.49
C LEU A 125 -18.05 23.44 11.58
N LEU A 126 -18.78 22.51 12.19
CA LEU A 126 -20.23 22.65 12.41
C LEU A 126 -20.57 23.82 13.33
N VAL A 127 -19.83 23.99 14.43
CA VAL A 127 -20.02 25.10 15.37
C VAL A 127 -19.67 26.42 14.70
N ALA A 128 -18.54 26.50 14.00
CA ALA A 128 -18.14 27.69 13.25
C ALA A 128 -19.19 28.05 12.18
N GLY A 129 -19.68 27.06 11.42
CA GLY A 129 -20.76 27.23 10.46
C GLY A 129 -22.03 27.77 11.13
N ARG A 130 -22.42 27.28 12.30
CA ARG A 130 -23.60 27.77 13.04
C ARG A 130 -23.43 29.19 13.59
N ILE A 131 -22.19 29.63 13.84
CA ILE A 131 -21.87 30.96 14.35
C ILE A 131 -21.84 31.98 13.20
N PHE A 132 -21.18 31.64 12.09
CA PHE A 132 -20.95 32.56 10.97
C PHE A 132 -22.01 32.49 9.87
N LEU A 133 -22.77 31.39 9.77
CA LEU A 133 -23.82 31.24 8.77
C LEU A 133 -25.20 31.43 9.42
N CYS A 134 -26.11 31.98 8.65
CA CYS A 134 -27.49 32.13 9.09
C CYS A 134 -28.22 30.79 9.09
N PRO A 135 -28.98 30.45 10.16
CA PRO A 135 -29.69 29.18 10.27
C PRO A 135 -30.82 28.99 9.26
N ARG A 136 -31.31 30.08 8.63
CA ARG A 136 -32.40 30.02 7.63
C ARG A 136 -31.91 30.08 6.19
N CYS A 137 -30.90 30.93 5.93
CA CYS A 137 -30.47 31.28 4.59
C CYS A 137 -29.13 30.62 4.21
N LEU A 138 -28.43 29.98 5.17
CA LEU A 138 -27.05 29.46 5.09
C LEU A 138 -26.00 30.43 4.51
N ARG A 139 -26.35 31.72 4.37
CA ARG A 139 -25.41 32.77 3.92
C ARG A 139 -24.58 33.29 5.09
N PRO A 140 -23.35 33.77 4.82
CA PRO A 140 -22.50 34.37 5.82
C PRO A 140 -23.19 35.60 6.44
N LEU A 141 -23.20 35.63 7.77
CA LEU A 141 -23.66 36.74 8.58
C LEU A 141 -22.64 37.87 8.45
N ARG A 142 -23.12 39.10 8.25
CA ARG A 142 -22.26 40.29 8.25
C ARG A 142 -22.24 40.91 9.63
N ARG A 143 -21.04 41.24 10.10
CA ARG A 143 -20.83 42.01 11.33
C ARG A 143 -21.23 43.47 11.10
N ARG A 144 -22.12 44.00 11.92
CA ARG A 144 -22.44 45.44 11.99
C ARG A 144 -22.25 45.94 13.42
N SER A 145 -21.60 47.09 13.56
CA SER A 145 -21.53 47.81 14.83
C SER A 145 -22.88 48.49 15.11
N SER A 146 -23.37 48.37 16.34
CA SER A 146 -24.57 49.09 16.82
C SER A 146 -24.26 49.77 18.14
N LEU A 147 -25.09 50.75 18.53
CA LEU A 147 -24.93 51.53 19.77
C LEU A 147 -24.87 50.67 21.05
N ARG A 148 -25.37 49.42 21.00
CA ARG A 148 -25.38 48.46 22.12
C ARG A 148 -24.40 47.28 21.95
N GLY A 149 -23.58 47.26 20.90
CA GLY A 149 -22.59 46.19 20.68
C GLY A 149 -22.54 45.65 19.24
N ILE A 150 -21.93 44.47 19.07
CA ILE A 150 -21.76 43.82 17.77
C ILE A 150 -23.00 43.00 17.43
N LEU A 151 -23.62 43.28 16.27
CA LEU A 151 -24.74 42.53 15.73
C LEU A 151 -24.32 41.74 14.48
N TRP A 152 -24.77 40.50 14.38
CA TRP A 152 -24.61 39.66 13.19
C TRP A 152 -25.93 39.61 12.41
N VAL A 153 -25.91 40.00 11.14
CA VAL A 153 -27.13 40.14 10.33
C VAL A 153 -27.03 39.35 9.01
N CYS A 154 -28.04 38.52 8.67
CA CYS A 154 -28.14 37.90 7.33
C CYS A 154 -28.64 38.95 6.33
N PRO A 155 -27.94 39.17 5.20
CA PRO A 155 -28.36 40.15 4.19
C PRO A 155 -29.65 39.79 3.46
N ARG A 156 -30.07 38.50 3.47
CA ARG A 156 -31.23 38.02 2.73
C ARG A 156 -32.51 37.93 3.56
N CYS A 157 -32.46 37.26 4.71
CA CYS A 157 -33.66 37.03 5.56
C CYS A 157 -33.76 37.98 6.76
N ARG A 158 -32.83 38.95 6.88
CA ARG A 158 -32.75 39.92 8.00
C ARG A 158 -32.71 39.28 9.40
N TYR A 159 -32.35 38.01 9.51
CA TYR A 159 -32.10 37.37 10.79
C TYR A 159 -30.97 38.10 11.52
N THR A 160 -31.24 38.53 12.76
CA THR A 160 -30.30 39.22 13.63
C THR A 160 -29.94 38.36 14.82
N ARG A 161 -28.64 38.23 15.10
CA ARG A 161 -28.12 37.63 16.34
C ARG A 161 -27.28 38.68 17.06
N ALA A 162 -27.62 38.95 18.32
CA ALA A 162 -26.77 39.75 19.18
C ALA A 162 -25.57 38.89 19.62
N GLY A 163 -24.35 39.40 19.46
CA GLY A 163 -23.20 38.80 20.13
C GLY A 163 -23.31 39.08 21.62
N LEU A 164 -23.36 38.03 22.45
CA LEU A 164 -23.13 38.18 23.88
C LEU A 164 -21.68 38.63 24.07
N ARG A 165 -21.49 39.69 24.85
CA ARG A 165 -20.18 40.10 25.36
C ARG A 165 -19.62 39.00 26.25
#